data_AF-A0A2W0B7F8-F1
#
_entry.id   AF-A0A2W0B7F8-F1
#
_cell.length_a   1.000
_cell.length_b   1.000
_cell.length_c   1.000
_cell.angle_alpha   90.00
_cell.angle_beta   90.00
_cell.angle_gamma   90.00
#
_symmetry.space_group_name_H-M   'P 1'
#
loop_
_entity.id
_entity.type
_entity.pdbx_description
1 polymer ?
#
loop_
_entity_poly.entity_id
_entity_poly.type
_entity_poly.pdbx_seq_one_letter_code
_entity_poly.pdbx_strand_id
1 'polypeptide(L)'
;MQAARDIQSFTATKNENDYVQDAMLRAAVERKPEIIGEALQQARRFFPGAADLISDSQQVIALRNRLIHGYSTVSDSLIWEILQKDIPILLRQTQALLDEFTP
;
A
#
# COMPACT_ATOMS: atom_id res chain seq x y z
N MET A 1 -0.74 -2.34 -9.02
CA MET A 1 0.57 -1.65 -8.88
C MET A 1 0.51 -0.14 -9.16
N GLN A 2 -0.30 0.34 -10.12
CA GLN A 2 -0.39 1.78 -10.39
C GLN A 2 -0.78 2.62 -9.16
N ALA A 3 -1.74 2.15 -8.36
CA ALA A 3 -2.15 2.82 -7.13
C ALA A 3 -0.99 3.08 -6.15
N ALA A 4 -0.07 2.12 -5.98
CA ALA A 4 1.10 2.28 -5.12
C ALA A 4 2.11 3.30 -5.69
N ARG A 5 2.31 3.30 -7.01
CA ARG A 5 3.17 4.29 -7.69
C ARG A 5 2.60 5.70 -7.62
N ASP A 6 1.29 5.84 -7.79
CA ASP A 6 0.62 7.14 -7.66
C ASP A 6 0.77 7.70 -6.24
N ILE A 7 0.58 6.86 -5.21
CA ILE A 7 0.83 7.25 -3.81
C ILE A 7 2.24 7.82 -3.67
N GLN A 8 3.26 7.07 -4.09
CA GLN A 8 4.65 7.53 -3.99
C GLN A 8 4.89 8.83 -4.75
N SER A 9 4.31 8.98 -5.94
CA SER A 9 4.45 10.19 -6.74
C SER A 9 3.79 11.40 -6.07
N PHE A 10 2.62 11.22 -5.46
CA PHE A 10 1.89 12.31 -4.82
C PHE A 10 2.54 12.75 -3.51
N THR A 11 3.22 11.83 -2.82
CA THR A 11 3.82 12.10 -1.52
C THR A 11 5.34 12.36 -1.57
N ALA A 12 5.99 12.23 -2.73
CA ALA A 12 7.46 12.28 -2.87
C ALA A 12 8.12 13.55 -2.30
N THR A 13 7.44 14.69 -2.39
CA THR A 13 7.95 16.00 -1.94
C THR A 13 7.21 16.54 -0.72
N LYS A 14 6.36 15.72 -0.11
CA LYS A 14 5.46 16.10 0.98
C LYS A 14 5.97 15.55 2.30
N ASN A 15 5.77 16.30 3.37
CA ASN A 15 5.87 15.79 4.73
C ASN A 15 4.47 15.52 5.33
N GLU A 16 4.44 14.98 6.54
CA GLU A 16 3.19 14.66 7.24
C GLU A 16 2.27 15.88 7.41
N ASN A 17 2.84 17.04 7.75
CA ASN A 17 2.04 18.25 7.95
C ASN A 17 1.45 18.76 6.63
N ASP A 18 2.21 18.70 5.54
CA ASP A 18 1.68 19.01 4.20
C ASP A 18 0.53 18.08 3.84
N TYR A 19 0.65 16.80 4.18
CA TYR A 19 -0.39 15.79 3.96
C TYR A 19 -1.66 16.07 4.77
N VAL A 20 -1.54 16.33 6.07
CA VAL A 20 -2.67 16.61 6.97
C VAL A 20 -3.44 17.86 6.52
N GLN A 21 -2.72 18.90 6.08
CA GLN A 21 -3.32 20.17 5.67
C GLN A 21 -3.88 20.16 4.25
N ASP A 22 -3.50 19.19 3.41
CA ASP A 22 -3.92 19.09 2.01
C ASP A 22 -5.07 18.08 1.85
N ALA A 23 -6.30 18.58 1.94
CA ALA A 23 -7.51 17.76 1.78
C ALA A 23 -7.60 17.08 0.40
N MET A 24 -7.04 17.71 -0.65
CA MET A 24 -7.04 17.13 -1.99
C MET A 24 -6.07 15.96 -2.07
N LEU A 25 -4.88 16.11 -1.50
CA LEU A 25 -3.90 15.03 -1.41
C LEU A 25 -4.46 13.85 -0.61
N ARG A 26 -5.10 14.11 0.54
CA ARG A 26 -5.78 13.07 1.33
C ARG A 26 -6.81 12.31 0.52
N ALA A 27 -7.76 13.02 -0.11
CA ALA A 27 -8.76 12.40 -0.95
C ALA A 27 -8.15 11.60 -2.13
N ALA A 28 -7.04 12.08 -2.69
CA ALA A 28 -6.34 11.41 -3.79
C ALA A 28 -5.67 10.09 -3.36
N VAL A 29 -5.21 9.99 -2.10
CA VAL A 29 -4.58 8.76 -1.60
C VAL A 29 -5.57 7.83 -0.91
N GLU A 30 -6.68 8.31 -0.37
CA GLU A 30 -7.58 7.57 0.52
C GLU A 30 -8.05 6.22 -0.07
N ARG A 31 -8.45 6.19 -1.33
CA ARG A 31 -8.93 4.97 -1.99
C ARG A 31 -7.82 4.03 -2.49
N LYS A 32 -6.59 4.52 -2.61
CA LYS A 32 -5.50 3.77 -3.24
C LYS A 32 -5.05 2.57 -2.40
N PRO A 33 -4.95 2.65 -1.06
CA PRO A 33 -4.65 1.48 -0.25
C PRO A 33 -5.69 0.36 -0.29
N GLU A 34 -6.98 0.68 -0.40
CA GLU A 34 -8.04 -0.34 -0.55
C GLU A 34 -7.84 -1.16 -1.83
N ILE A 35 -7.62 -0.46 -2.96
CA ILE A 35 -7.33 -1.07 -4.26
C ILE A 35 -6.09 -1.97 -4.18
N ILE A 36 -5.07 -1.54 -3.44
CA ILE A 36 -3.86 -2.33 -3.21
C ILE A 36 -4.18 -3.60 -2.40
N GLY A 37 -4.96 -3.47 -1.32
CA GLY A 37 -5.38 -4.60 -0.48
C GLY A 37 -6.20 -5.64 -1.25
N GLU A 38 -7.15 -5.21 -2.08
CA GLU A 38 -7.93 -6.10 -2.94
C GLU A 38 -7.06 -6.81 -3.98
N ALA A 39 -6.13 -6.09 -4.61
CA ALA A 39 -5.21 -6.67 -5.59
C ALA A 39 -4.34 -7.77 -4.95
N LEU A 40 -3.86 -7.55 -3.72
CA LEU A 40 -3.10 -8.56 -2.97
C LEU A 40 -3.96 -9.77 -2.59
N GLN A 41 -5.21 -9.55 -2.18
CA GLN A 41 -6.13 -10.64 -1.89
C GLN A 41 -6.38 -11.50 -3.13
N GLN A 42 -6.58 -10.87 -4.29
CA GLN A 42 -6.75 -11.59 -5.55
C GLN A 42 -5.48 -12.36 -5.93
N ALA A 43 -4.30 -11.74 -5.82
CA ALA A 43 -3.02 -12.41 -6.07
C ALA A 43 -2.86 -13.66 -5.19
N ARG A 44 -3.17 -13.57 -3.89
CA ARG A 44 -3.17 -14.73 -2.98
C ARG A 44 -4.13 -15.83 -3.39
N ARG A 45 -5.30 -15.47 -3.91
CA ARG A 45 -6.32 -16.44 -4.32
C ARG A 45 -5.91 -17.21 -5.59
N PHE A 46 -5.32 -16.52 -6.57
CA PHE A 46 -5.00 -17.11 -7.87
C PHE A 46 -3.59 -17.70 -7.95
N PHE A 47 -2.66 -17.17 -7.15
CA PHE A 47 -1.25 -17.58 -7.16
C PHE A 47 -0.75 -17.78 -5.72
N PRO A 48 -1.27 -18.78 -4.98
CA PRO A 48 -0.94 -18.96 -3.57
C PRO A 48 0.57 -19.09 -3.33
N GLY A 49 1.29 -19.87 -4.14
CA GLY A 49 2.74 -20.02 -4.01
C GLY A 49 3.55 -18.76 -4.31
N ALA A 50 3.09 -17.89 -5.23
CA ALA A 50 3.72 -16.59 -5.49
C ALA A 50 3.40 -15.57 -4.40
N ALA A 51 2.20 -15.67 -3.82
CA ALA A 51 1.78 -14.76 -2.78
C ALA A 51 2.41 -15.09 -1.41
N ASP A 52 2.82 -16.34 -1.22
CA ASP A 52 3.72 -16.75 -0.14
C ASP A 52 5.15 -16.22 -0.32
N LEU A 53 5.51 -15.70 -1.50
CA LEU A 53 6.76 -14.97 -1.75
C LEU A 53 6.63 -13.44 -1.61
N ILE A 54 5.40 -12.89 -1.74
CA ILE A 54 5.10 -11.50 -1.31
C ILE A 54 5.29 -11.40 0.23
N SER A 55 5.36 -12.54 0.90
CA SER A 55 5.43 -12.70 2.34
C SER A 55 6.88 -12.80 2.82
N ASP A 56 7.40 -11.92 3.68
CA ASP A 56 6.95 -11.74 5.07
C ASP A 56 5.45 -11.45 5.22
N SER A 57 4.66 -12.52 5.35
CA SER A 57 3.18 -12.51 5.31
C SER A 57 2.61 -11.60 6.38
N GLN A 58 3.37 -11.45 7.46
CA GLN A 58 3.13 -10.52 8.53
C GLN A 58 3.04 -9.06 8.08
N GLN A 59 3.86 -8.60 7.13
CA GLN A 59 3.84 -7.20 6.67
C GLN A 59 2.65 -6.91 5.77
N VAL A 60 2.30 -7.83 4.87
CA VAL A 60 1.10 -7.72 4.03
C VAL A 60 -0.17 -7.80 4.88
N ILE A 61 -0.19 -8.70 5.86
CA ILE A 61 -1.29 -8.83 6.82
C ILE A 61 -1.34 -7.60 7.74
N ALA A 62 -0.21 -7.09 8.22
CA ALA A 62 -0.13 -5.88 9.05
C ALA A 62 -0.58 -4.66 8.26
N LEU A 63 -0.15 -4.51 7.00
CA LEU A 63 -0.61 -3.48 6.09
C LEU A 63 -2.11 -3.58 5.86
N ARG A 64 -2.63 -4.76 5.48
CA ARG A 64 -4.07 -4.98 5.32
C ARG A 64 -4.84 -4.66 6.61
N ASN A 65 -4.38 -5.13 7.76
CA ASN A 65 -5.03 -4.88 9.04
C ASN A 65 -4.99 -3.39 9.38
N ARG A 66 -3.87 -2.70 9.14
CA ARG A 66 -3.74 -1.25 9.30
C ARG A 66 -4.63 -0.47 8.34
N LEU A 67 -4.84 -0.96 7.11
CA LEU A 67 -5.71 -0.32 6.13
C LEU A 67 -7.19 -0.54 6.44
N ILE A 68 -7.59 -1.76 6.84
CA ILE A 68 -8.96 -2.10 7.22
C ILE A 68 -9.35 -1.41 8.54
N HIS A 69 -8.47 -1.39 9.54
CA HIS A 69 -8.71 -0.73 10.81
C HIS A 69 -8.41 0.78 10.77
N GLY A 70 -7.65 1.23 9.78
CA GLY A 70 -7.36 2.63 9.46
C GLY A 70 -8.63 3.47 9.31
N TYR A 71 -9.56 3.00 8.48
CA TYR A 71 -10.70 3.82 8.10
C TYR A 71 -11.78 3.99 9.17
N SER A 72 -11.84 3.12 10.18
CA SER A 72 -12.89 3.23 11.19
C SER A 72 -12.62 4.27 12.28
N THR A 73 -11.35 4.61 12.55
CA THR A 73 -10.97 5.37 13.78
C THR A 73 -9.61 6.10 13.76
N VAL A 74 -8.87 6.13 12.65
CA VAL A 74 -7.43 6.46 12.68
C VAL A 74 -7.09 7.90 12.30
N SER A 75 -6.01 8.44 12.91
CA SER A 75 -5.44 9.74 12.60
C SER A 75 -4.70 9.78 11.27
N ASP A 76 -4.75 10.93 10.59
CA ASP A 76 -4.01 11.18 9.34
C ASP A 76 -2.52 10.78 9.43
N SER A 77 -1.91 10.89 10.62
CA SER A 77 -0.54 10.48 10.92
C SER A 77 -0.25 9.00 10.65
N LEU A 78 -1.15 8.08 11.02
CA LEU A 78 -0.93 6.66 10.78
C LEU A 78 -1.12 6.33 9.29
N ILE A 79 -2.05 7.01 8.61
CA ILE A 79 -2.18 6.88 7.15
C ILE A 79 -0.88 7.32 6.50
N TRP A 80 -0.34 8.48 6.89
CA TRP A 80 0.95 8.95 6.40
C TRP A 80 2.08 7.94 6.62
N GLU A 81 2.17 7.34 7.81
CA GLU A 81 3.16 6.30 8.11
C GLU A 81 3.04 5.10 7.16
N ILE A 82 1.82 4.63 6.91
CA ILE A 82 1.57 3.51 5.99
C ILE A 82 2.03 3.86 4.57
N LEU A 83 1.70 5.06 4.09
CA LEU A 83 2.07 5.51 2.74
C LEU A 83 3.59 5.58 2.57
N GLN A 84 4.33 5.95 3.61
CA GLN A 84 5.78 6.15 3.55
C GLN A 84 6.59 4.90 3.85
N LYS A 85 6.11 4.02 4.73
CA LYS A 85 6.87 2.82 5.15
C LYS A 85 6.40 1.57 4.44
N ASP A 86 5.10 1.30 4.46
CA ASP A 86 4.57 -0.01 4.08
C ASP A 86 4.35 -0.11 2.55
N ILE A 87 3.82 0.95 1.92
CA ILE A 87 3.54 0.96 0.47
C ILE A 87 4.80 0.77 -0.39
N PRO A 88 5.95 1.42 -0.11
CA PRO A 88 7.17 1.21 -0.90
C PRO A 88 7.72 -0.20 -0.80
N ILE A 89 7.63 -0.83 0.39
CA ILE A 89 8.07 -2.21 0.58
C ILE A 89 7.22 -3.14 -0.28
N LEU A 90 5.90 -2.97 -0.22
CA LEU A 90 4.97 -3.77 -1.00
C LEU A 90 5.21 -3.63 -2.50
N LEU A 91 5.46 -2.41 -2.98
CA LEU A 91 5.74 -2.16 -4.38
C LEU A 91 6.98 -2.94 -4.83
N ARG A 92 8.06 -2.93 -4.04
CA ARG A 92 9.28 -3.67 -4.36
C ARG A 92 9.06 -5.17 -4.39
N GLN A 93 8.38 -5.73 -3.38
CA GLN A 93 8.11 -7.17 -3.31
C GLN A 93 7.25 -7.64 -4.48
N THR A 94 6.20 -6.89 -4.80
CA THR A 94 5.30 -7.24 -5.90
C THR A 94 6.01 -7.10 -7.25
N GLN A 95 6.88 -6.10 -7.42
CA GLN A 95 7.66 -5.96 -8.66
C GLN A 95 8.66 -7.11 -8.83
N ALA A 96 9.40 -7.48 -7.77
CA ALA A 96 10.33 -8.59 -7.81
C ALA A 96 9.67 -9.89 -8.27
N LEU A 97 8.43 -10.15 -7.83
CA LEU A 97 7.69 -11.31 -8.27
C LEU A 97 7.21 -11.22 -9.70
N LEU A 98 6.74 -10.04 -10.14
CA LEU A 98 6.38 -9.87 -11.54
C LEU A 98 7.57 -10.13 -12.46
N ASP A 99 8.78 -9.71 -12.05
CA ASP A 99 10.01 -9.96 -12.79
C ASP A 99 10.41 -11.44 -12.77
N GLU A 100 10.13 -12.19 -11.69
CA GLU A 100 10.35 -13.65 -11.64
C GLU A 100 9.37 -14.45 -12.53
N PHE A 101 8.14 -13.96 -12.71
CA PHE A 101 7.10 -14.63 -13.50
C PHE A 101 6.99 -14.13 -14.96
N THR A 102 7.76 -13.11 -15.35
CA THR A 102 7.78 -12.56 -16.72
C THR A 102 9.21 -12.60 -17.26
N PRO A 103 9.57 -13.59 -18.13
CA PRO A 103 10.90 -13.70 -18.71
C PRO A 103 11.20 -12.64 -19.78
#